data_AF-A0A0R3QBV4-F1
#
_entry.id   AF-A0A0R3QBV4-F1
#
_cell.length_a   1.000
_cell.length_b   1.000
_cell.length_c   1.000
_cell.angle_alpha   90.00
_cell.angle_beta   90.00
_cell.angle_gamma   90.00
#
_symmetry.space_group_name_H-M   'P 1'
#
loop_
_entity.id
_entity.type
_entity.pdbx_description
1 polymer ?
#
loop_
_entity_poly.entity_id
_entity_poly.type
_entity_poly.pdbx_seq_one_letter_code
_entity_poly.pdbx_strand_id
1 'polypeptide(L)'
;MLSAARCLVTKTCQQRKLSLSAVCKGTRTSNIAEYCVVDHAYDAVVVGAGGAGLRAAMGLSEGGQKVAVVTKLFPTRSHTVAAQGGVNAALGNMNPDDWRWHFYDTVKGSDWLGDQNAIHYMTREAVRAVIEMENYGMPFSRTEEGKIYQRSFGGQSNNFGKGGMARRYV
;
A
#
# COMPACT_ATOMS: atom_id res chain seq x y z
N MET A 1 -48.71 -33.96 0.69
CA MET A 1 -47.85 -34.76 -0.20
C MET A 1 -46.74 -33.86 -0.72
N LEU A 2 -45.48 -34.19 -0.35
CA LEU A 2 -44.17 -33.84 -0.98
C LEU A 2 -43.87 -32.38 -1.34
N SER A 3 -42.71 -31.79 -1.10
CA SER A 3 -41.45 -32.22 -0.48
C SER A 3 -40.60 -30.96 -0.28
N ALA A 4 -40.09 -30.73 0.93
CA ALA A 4 -39.10 -29.70 1.19
C ALA A 4 -37.74 -30.20 0.69
N ALA A 5 -37.23 -29.64 -0.39
CA ALA A 5 -35.89 -29.92 -0.89
C ALA A 5 -34.85 -29.31 0.06
N ARG A 6 -34.45 -30.09 1.07
CA ARG A 6 -33.24 -29.85 1.84
C ARG A 6 -32.05 -30.09 0.91
N CYS A 7 -31.38 -29.02 0.50
CA CYS A 7 -30.09 -29.09 -0.16
C CYS A 7 -29.08 -29.70 0.83
N LEU A 8 -28.77 -30.98 0.63
CA LEU A 8 -27.72 -31.70 1.35
C LEU A 8 -26.37 -31.16 0.90
N VAL A 9 -25.81 -30.24 1.67
CA VAL A 9 -24.39 -29.88 1.56
C VAL A 9 -23.59 -31.09 2.08
N THR A 10 -23.17 -31.95 1.15
CA THR A 10 -22.24 -33.04 1.42
C THR A 10 -20.90 -32.48 1.88
N LYS A 11 -20.60 -32.65 3.17
CA LYS A 11 -19.27 -32.37 3.76
C LYS A 11 -18.25 -33.39 3.25
N THR A 12 -17.62 -33.14 2.11
CA THR A 12 -16.34 -33.76 1.78
C THR A 12 -15.22 -33.02 2.51
N CYS A 13 -15.01 -33.38 3.78
CA CYS A 13 -13.82 -32.98 4.54
C CYS A 13 -12.65 -33.86 4.09
N GLN A 14 -11.85 -33.37 3.14
CA GLN A 14 -10.57 -34.01 2.82
C GLN A 14 -9.60 -33.74 3.98
N GLN A 15 -9.31 -34.77 4.79
CA GLN A 15 -8.26 -34.70 5.81
C GLN A 15 -6.89 -34.61 5.13
N ARG A 16 -6.23 -33.44 5.22
CA ARG A 16 -4.82 -33.30 4.83
C ARG A 16 -3.92 -33.85 5.93
N LYS A 17 -3.00 -34.77 5.59
CA LYS A 17 -1.84 -35.11 6.45
C LYS A 17 -0.84 -33.95 6.39
N LEU A 18 -0.71 -33.18 7.47
CA LEU A 18 0.36 -32.20 7.64
C LEU A 18 1.63 -32.91 8.12
N SER A 19 2.72 -32.80 7.36
CA SER A 19 4.06 -33.18 7.84
C SER A 19 4.57 -32.09 8.79
N LEU A 20 4.36 -32.27 10.10
CA LEU A 20 5.02 -31.43 11.11
C LEU A 20 6.48 -31.87 11.26
N SER A 21 7.40 -31.04 10.80
CA SER A 21 8.80 -31.11 11.19
C SER A 21 9.04 -30.18 12.39
N ALA A 22 9.74 -30.71 13.39
CA ALA A 22 10.22 -30.09 14.64
C ALA A 22 9.21 -29.97 15.81
N VAL A 23 9.43 -30.80 16.83
CA VAL A 23 8.78 -30.77 18.14
C VAL A 23 9.50 -29.73 19.01
N CYS A 24 8.89 -28.56 19.23
CA CYS A 24 9.30 -27.64 20.29
C CYS A 24 8.57 -28.02 21.60
N LYS A 25 9.32 -28.32 22.67
CA LYS A 25 8.77 -28.61 24.01
C LYS A 25 8.23 -27.31 24.64
N GLY A 26 6.93 -27.06 24.49
CA GLY A 26 6.24 -25.91 25.08
C GLY A 26 4.98 -25.45 24.34
N THR A 27 4.53 -26.19 23.33
CA THR A 27 3.41 -25.78 22.48
C THR A 27 2.06 -26.08 23.14
N ARG A 28 1.21 -25.06 23.33
CA ARG A 28 -0.23 -25.27 23.53
C ARG A 28 -0.76 -25.98 22.29
N THR A 29 -1.04 -27.28 22.37
CA THR A 29 -1.65 -28.05 21.28
C THR A 29 -3.12 -27.68 21.20
N SER A 30 -3.46 -26.62 20.47
CA SER A 30 -4.83 -26.42 20.02
C SER A 30 -5.19 -27.57 19.06
N ASN A 31 -6.32 -28.22 19.30
CA ASN A 31 -6.77 -29.34 18.47
C ASN A 31 -7.28 -28.82 17.13
N ILE A 32 -6.38 -28.62 16.16
CA ILE A 32 -6.70 -28.08 14.82
C ILE A 32 -7.77 -28.93 14.10
N ALA A 33 -7.92 -30.20 14.48
CA ALA A 33 -8.93 -31.12 13.94
C ALA A 33 -10.39 -30.69 14.19
N GLU A 34 -10.65 -29.79 15.16
CA GLU A 34 -12.00 -29.32 15.49
C GLU A 34 -12.47 -28.13 14.64
N TYR A 35 -11.55 -27.46 13.92
CA TYR A 35 -11.87 -26.30 13.10
C TYR A 35 -12.19 -26.72 11.67
N CYS A 36 -13.32 -26.23 11.14
CA CYS A 36 -13.62 -26.35 9.72
C CYS A 36 -12.67 -25.42 8.94
N VAL A 37 -11.78 -25.99 8.14
CA VAL A 37 -10.88 -25.24 7.25
C VAL A 37 -11.58 -25.03 5.91
N VAL A 38 -11.59 -23.79 5.42
CA VAL A 38 -12.13 -23.43 4.11
C VAL A 38 -10.98 -23.02 3.19
N ASP A 39 -10.85 -23.71 2.06
CA ASP A 39 -9.85 -23.43 1.05
C ASP A 39 -10.42 -22.53 -0.06
N HIS A 40 -9.63 -21.56 -0.52
CA HIS A 40 -9.95 -20.70 -1.65
C HIS A 40 -8.76 -20.59 -2.61
N ALA A 41 -9.03 -20.39 -3.91
CA ALA A 41 -8.02 -20.23 -4.95
C ALA A 41 -8.16 -18.89 -5.70
N TYR A 42 -7.03 -18.18 -5.79
CA TYR A 42 -6.84 -16.85 -6.38
C TYR A 42 -5.44 -16.77 -6.99
N ASP A 43 -5.23 -15.86 -7.93
CA ASP A 43 -3.92 -15.63 -8.57
C ASP A 43 -2.99 -14.86 -7.63
N ALA A 44 -3.56 -13.95 -6.82
CA ALA A 44 -2.84 -13.20 -5.80
C ALA A 44 -3.69 -12.96 -4.54
N VAL A 45 -3.03 -12.92 -3.39
CA VAL A 45 -3.65 -12.55 -2.10
C VAL A 45 -2.92 -11.35 -1.53
N VAL A 46 -3.67 -10.26 -1.32
CA VAL A 46 -3.18 -9.03 -0.68
C VAL A 46 -3.68 -9.01 0.76
N VAL A 47 -2.74 -8.99 1.71
CA VAL A 47 -3.06 -8.93 3.14
C VAL A 47 -2.92 -7.49 3.64
N GLY A 48 -4.06 -6.85 3.90
CA GLY A 48 -4.17 -5.46 4.33
C GLY A 48 -4.86 -4.58 3.28
N ALA A 49 -5.79 -3.73 3.72
CA ALA A 49 -6.56 -2.82 2.87
C ALA A 49 -6.32 -1.33 3.21
N GLY A 50 -5.06 -0.99 3.55
CA GLY A 50 -4.59 0.40 3.59
C GLY A 50 -4.21 0.91 2.21
N GLY A 51 -3.62 2.11 2.11
CA GLY A 51 -3.27 2.73 0.83
C GLY A 51 -2.44 1.83 -0.10
N ALA A 52 -1.38 1.21 0.44
CA ALA A 52 -0.53 0.30 -0.33
C ALA A 52 -1.27 -0.96 -0.80
N GLY A 53 -2.03 -1.61 0.09
CA GLY A 53 -2.75 -2.84 -0.23
C GLY A 53 -3.86 -2.61 -1.26
N LEU A 54 -4.62 -1.52 -1.14
CA LEU A 54 -5.64 -1.16 -2.12
C LEU A 54 -5.03 -0.81 -3.48
N ARG A 55 -3.93 -0.03 -3.52
CA ARG A 55 -3.25 0.31 -4.79
C ARG A 55 -2.67 -0.92 -5.48
N ALA A 56 -2.10 -1.85 -4.71
CA ALA A 56 -1.58 -3.12 -5.24
C ALA A 56 -2.71 -4.02 -5.76
N ALA A 57 -3.80 -4.18 -5.00
CA ALA A 57 -4.95 -4.96 -5.41
C ALA A 57 -5.62 -4.41 -6.67
N MET A 58 -5.76 -3.08 -6.76
CA MET A 58 -6.25 -2.39 -7.95
C MET A 58 -5.36 -2.68 -9.17
N GLY A 59 -4.04 -2.47 -9.04
CA GLY A 59 -3.12 -2.70 -10.17
C GLY A 59 -3.06 -4.16 -10.63
N LEU A 60 -3.13 -5.12 -9.70
CA LEU A 60 -3.22 -6.55 -10.05
C LEU A 60 -4.53 -6.89 -10.77
N SER A 61 -5.65 -6.33 -10.30
CA SER A 61 -6.97 -6.51 -10.90
C SER A 61 -7.07 -5.89 -12.29
N GLU A 62 -6.51 -4.69 -12.50
CA GLU A 62 -6.39 -4.04 -13.81
C GLU A 62 -5.54 -4.86 -14.79
N GLY A 63 -4.54 -5.59 -14.28
CA GLY A 63 -3.76 -6.57 -15.03
C GLY A 63 -4.48 -7.88 -15.33
N GLY A 64 -5.78 -7.99 -15.02
CA GLY A 64 -6.61 -9.16 -15.30
C GLY A 64 -6.46 -10.32 -14.30
N GLN A 65 -5.78 -10.11 -13.17
CA GLN A 65 -5.59 -11.16 -12.16
C GLN A 65 -6.80 -11.25 -11.22
N LYS A 66 -7.13 -12.46 -10.77
CA LYS A 66 -8.13 -12.70 -9.73
C LYS A 66 -7.50 -12.50 -8.36
N VAL A 67 -7.79 -11.36 -7.72
CA VAL A 67 -7.16 -10.94 -6.46
C VAL A 67 -8.10 -11.09 -5.27
N ALA A 68 -7.62 -11.68 -4.18
CA ALA A 68 -8.28 -11.61 -2.87
C ALA A 68 -7.63 -10.54 -1.99
N VAL A 69 -8.44 -9.64 -1.42
CA VAL A 69 -7.97 -8.67 -0.41
C VAL A 69 -8.48 -9.10 0.95
N VAL A 70 -7.57 -9.47 1.84
CA VAL A 70 -7.88 -9.91 3.21
C VAL A 70 -7.50 -8.80 4.17
N THR A 71 -8.48 -8.29 4.93
CA THR A 71 -8.25 -7.23 5.91
C THR A 71 -9.03 -7.49 7.19
N LYS A 72 -8.40 -7.20 8.33
CA LYS A 72 -9.04 -7.33 9.66
C LYS A 72 -9.97 -6.16 10.00
N LEU A 73 -9.79 -5.03 9.33
CA LEU A 73 -10.59 -3.82 9.49
C LEU A 73 -11.28 -3.50 8.17
N PHE A 74 -12.43 -2.82 8.26
CA PHE A 74 -13.02 -2.19 7.08
C PHE A 74 -12.00 -1.24 6.42
N PRO A 75 -11.81 -1.23 5.08
CA PRO A 75 -10.67 -0.58 4.42
C PRO A 75 -10.39 0.86 4.84
N THR A 76 -11.43 1.70 4.95
CA THR A 76 -11.31 3.12 5.32
C THR A 76 -10.99 3.37 6.80
N ARG A 77 -10.89 2.31 7.61
CA ARG A 77 -10.43 2.36 9.01
C ARG A 77 -8.95 1.94 9.16
N SER A 78 -8.26 1.67 8.06
CA SER A 78 -6.81 1.46 8.05
C SER A 78 -6.07 2.73 8.50
N HIS A 79 -4.91 2.61 9.14
CA HIS A 79 -4.18 3.75 9.70
C HIS A 79 -3.76 4.81 8.65
N THR A 80 -3.75 4.48 7.36
CA THR A 80 -3.61 5.45 6.26
C THR A 80 -4.61 6.61 6.39
N VAL A 81 -5.81 6.38 6.94
CA VAL A 81 -6.83 7.44 7.14
C VAL A 81 -6.38 8.55 8.10
N ALA A 82 -5.43 8.25 9.00
CA ALA A 82 -4.92 9.20 9.97
C ALA A 82 -3.73 10.03 9.45
N ALA A 83 -3.28 9.80 8.21
CA ALA A 83 -2.23 10.61 7.60
C ALA A 83 -2.75 12.03 7.34
N GLN A 84 -2.14 13.02 7.97
CA GLN A 84 -2.58 14.42 7.86
C GLN A 84 -1.67 15.26 6.96
N GLY A 85 -0.39 14.90 6.91
CA GLY A 85 0.61 15.84 6.43
C GLY A 85 0.52 16.09 4.92
N GLY A 86 0.45 15.02 4.12
CA GLY A 86 0.61 15.10 2.67
C GLY A 86 1.48 14.01 2.06
N VAL A 87 1.80 14.16 0.78
CA VAL A 87 2.67 13.27 0.00
C VAL A 87 3.73 14.06 -0.78
N ASN A 88 4.96 13.56 -0.84
CA ASN A 88 6.05 14.25 -1.55
C ASN A 88 6.04 13.94 -3.04
N ALA A 89 6.03 14.96 -3.88
CA ALA A 89 6.31 14.85 -5.30
C ALA A 89 6.94 16.14 -5.83
N ALA A 90 7.96 16.01 -6.69
CA ALA A 90 8.62 17.15 -7.30
C ALA A 90 7.82 17.71 -8.50
N LEU A 91 6.59 18.16 -8.24
CA LEU A 91 5.67 18.70 -9.27
C LEU A 91 6.13 20.06 -9.80
N GLY A 92 6.85 20.84 -8.99
CA GLY A 92 7.31 22.17 -9.36
C GLY A 92 6.21 23.22 -9.42
N ASN A 93 5.08 23.01 -8.73
CA ASN A 93 3.92 23.92 -8.80
C ASN A 93 4.10 25.21 -8.00
N MET A 94 4.97 25.21 -6.99
CA MET A 94 5.20 26.35 -6.09
C MET A 94 6.56 27.02 -6.29
N ASN A 95 7.54 26.26 -6.76
CA ASN A 95 8.87 26.72 -7.15
C ASN A 95 9.46 25.67 -8.11
N PRO A 96 10.44 26.04 -8.96
CA PRO A 96 11.17 25.06 -9.76
C PRO A 96 11.71 23.94 -8.87
N ASP A 97 11.53 22.70 -9.31
CA ASP A 97 11.89 21.52 -8.54
C ASP A 97 12.38 20.38 -9.43
N ASP A 98 13.09 19.43 -8.83
CA ASP A 98 13.67 18.29 -9.52
C ASP A 98 13.58 17.03 -8.65
N TRP A 99 13.15 15.91 -9.23
CA TRP A 99 13.08 14.64 -8.53
C TRP A 99 14.45 14.18 -8.00
N ARG A 100 15.56 14.63 -8.63
CA ARG A 100 16.93 14.37 -8.17
C ARG A 100 17.26 15.09 -6.86
N TRP A 101 16.62 16.22 -6.59
CA TRP A 101 16.77 16.90 -5.29
C TRP A 101 15.99 16.15 -4.20
N HIS A 102 14.79 15.65 -4.52
CA HIS A 102 14.04 14.75 -3.65
C HIS A 102 14.82 13.44 -3.37
N PHE A 103 15.48 12.87 -4.38
CA PHE A 103 16.39 11.74 -4.23
C PHE A 103 17.51 12.05 -3.24
N TYR A 104 18.22 13.17 -3.44
CA TYR A 104 19.29 13.60 -2.54
C TYR A 104 18.83 13.76 -1.09
N ASP A 105 17.72 14.46 -0.88
CA ASP A 105 17.16 14.69 0.45
C ASP A 105 16.78 13.36 1.12
N THR A 106 16.27 12.39 0.35
CA THR A 106 15.89 11.06 0.86
C THR A 106 17.11 10.22 1.21
N VAL A 107 18.14 10.18 0.36
CA VAL A 107 19.39 9.45 0.65
C VAL A 107 20.06 10.03 1.88
N LYS A 108 20.20 11.35 1.94
CA LYS A 108 20.76 12.05 3.10
C LYS A 108 19.90 11.83 4.36
N GLY A 109 18.58 11.94 4.24
CA GLY A 109 17.65 11.76 5.35
C GLY A 109 17.60 10.34 5.89
N SER A 110 17.92 9.35 5.05
CA SER A 110 18.10 7.95 5.45
C SER A 110 19.44 7.66 6.14
N ASP A 111 20.27 8.70 6.35
CA ASP A 111 21.64 8.58 6.87
C ASP A 111 22.48 7.58 6.05
N TRP A 112 22.33 7.63 4.71
CA TRP A 112 22.97 6.73 3.74
C TRP A 112 22.72 5.23 3.93
N LEU A 113 21.81 4.85 4.83
CA LEU A 113 21.42 3.45 5.05
C LEU A 113 20.36 2.98 4.05
N GLY A 114 19.69 3.91 3.37
CA GLY A 114 18.64 3.58 2.41
C GLY A 114 19.17 3.06 1.07
N ASP A 115 18.50 2.03 0.56
CA ASP A 115 18.79 1.45 -0.76
C ASP A 115 18.54 2.46 -1.88
N GLN A 116 19.61 2.97 -2.47
CA GLN A 116 19.53 4.08 -3.42
C GLN A 116 18.81 3.71 -4.72
N ASN A 117 18.82 2.45 -5.15
CA ASN A 117 18.02 1.99 -6.28
C ASN A 117 16.51 2.12 -6.01
N ALA A 118 16.06 1.75 -4.82
CA ALA A 118 14.67 1.90 -4.40
C ALA A 118 14.28 3.37 -4.23
N ILE A 119 15.15 4.17 -3.61
CA ILE A 119 14.93 5.61 -3.43
C ILE A 119 14.85 6.33 -4.78
N HIS A 120 15.72 5.97 -5.74
CA HIS A 120 15.68 6.50 -7.10
C HIS A 120 14.34 6.20 -7.76
N TYR A 121 13.89 4.94 -7.74
CA TYR A 121 12.59 4.58 -8.31
C TYR A 121 11.45 5.35 -7.65
N MET A 122 11.39 5.37 -6.31
CA MET A 122 10.36 6.06 -5.55
C MET A 122 10.28 7.55 -5.89
N THR A 123 11.42 8.25 -5.87
CA THR A 123 11.45 9.71 -6.05
C THR A 123 11.19 10.14 -7.49
N ARG A 124 11.63 9.35 -8.47
CA ARG A 124 11.34 9.57 -9.90
C ARG A 124 9.87 9.33 -10.23
N GLU A 125 9.27 8.25 -9.70
CA GLU A 125 7.88 7.90 -9.97
C GLU A 125 6.86 8.72 -9.17
N ALA A 126 7.29 9.42 -8.11
CA ALA A 126 6.41 10.18 -7.22
C ALA A 126 5.50 11.17 -7.96
N VAL A 127 6.02 11.87 -8.99
CA VAL A 127 5.23 12.82 -9.79
C VAL A 127 4.08 12.11 -10.50
N ARG A 128 4.37 10.98 -11.15
CA ARG A 128 3.36 10.18 -11.86
C ARG A 128 2.32 9.61 -10.90
N ALA A 129 2.75 9.10 -9.74
CA ALA A 129 1.86 8.55 -8.74
C ALA A 129 0.91 9.60 -8.14
N VAL A 130 1.39 10.82 -7.89
CA VAL A 130 0.53 11.91 -7.37
C VAL A 130 -0.48 12.39 -8.41
N ILE A 131 -0.07 12.51 -9.68
CA ILE A 131 -0.98 12.86 -10.77
C ILE A 131 -2.03 11.76 -10.98
N GLU A 132 -1.64 10.48 -10.88
CA GLU A 132 -2.59 9.36 -10.91
C GLU A 132 -3.66 9.49 -9.82
N MET A 133 -3.28 9.81 -8.58
CA MET A 133 -4.24 10.03 -7.49
C MET A 133 -5.17 11.22 -7.78
N GLU A 134 -4.65 12.30 -8.35
CA GLU A 134 -5.46 13.48 -8.71
C GLU A 134 -6.49 13.12 -9.78
N ASN A 135 -6.10 12.34 -10.79
CA ASN A 135 -7.01 11.83 -11.82
C ASN A 135 -8.08 10.87 -11.29
N TYR A 136 -7.82 10.15 -10.19
CA TYR A 136 -8.82 9.37 -9.46
C TYR A 136 -9.77 10.23 -8.60
N GLY A 137 -9.59 11.55 -8.60
CA GLY A 137 -10.44 12.50 -7.89
C GLY A 137 -9.96 12.81 -6.47
N MET A 138 -8.70 12.55 -6.12
CA MET A 138 -8.14 12.94 -4.83
C MET A 138 -8.24 14.48 -4.66
N PRO A 139 -8.94 14.98 -3.63
CA PRO A 139 -9.27 16.39 -3.49
C PRO A 139 -8.09 17.18 -2.89
N PHE A 140 -7.00 17.29 -3.63
CA PHE A 140 -5.87 18.12 -3.23
C PHE A 140 -6.25 19.60 -3.15
N SER A 141 -5.69 20.29 -2.16
CA SER A 141 -5.70 21.75 -2.10
C SER A 141 -5.09 22.33 -3.37
N ARG A 142 -5.54 23.52 -3.76
CA ARG A 142 -5.20 24.13 -5.06
C ARG A 142 -4.46 25.45 -4.90
N THR A 143 -3.59 25.75 -5.87
CA THR A 143 -3.03 27.09 -6.07
C THR A 143 -4.08 27.99 -6.77
N GLU A 144 -3.79 29.30 -6.85
CA GLU A 144 -4.63 30.25 -7.62
C GLU A 144 -4.76 29.87 -9.10
N GLU A 145 -3.75 29.17 -9.64
CA GLU A 145 -3.74 28.65 -11.02
C GLU A 145 -4.49 27.31 -11.18
N GLY A 146 -5.08 26.77 -10.10
CA GLY A 146 -5.79 25.48 -10.11
C GLY A 146 -4.89 24.25 -10.08
N LYS A 147 -3.57 24.42 -9.94
CA LYS A 147 -2.61 23.31 -9.78
C LYS A 147 -2.66 22.77 -8.35
N ILE A 148 -2.11 21.57 -8.16
CA ILE A 148 -1.94 20.98 -6.83
C ILE A 148 -1.04 21.88 -5.97
N TYR A 149 -1.55 22.33 -4.83
CA TYR A 149 -0.80 23.12 -3.85
C TYR A 149 0.32 22.29 -3.20
N GLN A 150 1.47 22.91 -2.94
CA GLN A 150 2.58 22.28 -2.22
C GLN A 150 3.07 23.17 -1.08
N ARG A 151 3.41 22.57 0.06
CA ARG A 151 4.00 23.24 1.22
C ARG A 151 5.41 22.76 1.51
N SER A 152 6.12 23.51 2.33
CA SER A 152 7.40 23.09 2.90
C SER A 152 7.21 21.98 3.92
N PHE A 153 8.16 21.06 3.98
CA PHE A 153 8.23 20.04 5.02
C PHE A 153 9.69 19.82 5.48
N GLY A 154 9.87 19.19 6.63
CA GLY A 154 11.19 18.98 7.22
C GLY A 154 12.11 18.17 6.29
N GLY A 155 13.37 18.58 6.19
CA GLY A 155 14.40 17.86 5.44
C GLY A 155 14.33 18.02 3.91
N GLN A 156 13.58 18.99 3.38
CA GLN A 156 13.46 19.22 1.94
C GLN A 156 14.26 20.44 1.48
N SER A 157 15.15 20.26 0.52
CA SER A 157 16.06 21.30 0.03
C SER A 157 16.13 21.37 -1.49
N ASN A 158 16.29 22.57 -2.05
CA ASN A 158 16.58 22.73 -3.48
C ASN A 158 18.08 22.59 -3.76
N ASN A 159 18.47 22.30 -5.01
CA ASN A 159 19.85 22.28 -5.47
C ASN A 159 20.80 21.45 -4.59
N PHE A 160 20.42 20.21 -4.25
CA PHE A 160 21.23 19.29 -3.45
C PHE A 160 21.69 19.90 -2.11
N GLY A 161 20.79 20.59 -1.39
CA GLY A 161 21.09 21.22 -0.09
C GLY A 161 21.50 22.69 -0.14
N LYS A 162 21.68 23.28 -1.33
CA LYS A 162 22.22 24.65 -1.47
C LYS A 162 21.15 25.71 -1.71
N GLY A 163 19.95 25.34 -2.17
CA GLY A 163 18.92 26.25 -2.69
C GLY A 163 17.80 26.59 -1.71
N GLY A 164 18.05 26.50 -0.40
CA GLY A 164 17.05 26.76 0.63
C GLY A 164 15.96 25.68 0.72
N MET A 165 14.87 26.02 1.42
CA MET A 165 13.75 25.10 1.70
C MET A 165 12.93 24.85 0.43
N ALA A 166 12.72 23.57 0.08
CA ALA A 166 11.85 23.19 -1.03
C ALA A 166 10.38 23.09 -0.61
N ARG A 167 9.46 23.24 -1.57
CA ARG A 167 8.02 23.02 -1.38
C ARG A 167 7.56 21.86 -2.25
N ARG A 168 7.61 20.64 -1.71
CA ARG A 168 7.26 19.41 -2.45
C ARG A 168 6.10 18.64 -1.86
N TYR A 169 5.65 19.07 -0.68
CA TYR A 169 4.70 18.31 0.09
C TYR A 169 3.29 18.73 -0.26
N VAL A 170 2.58 17.83 -0.94
CA VAL A 170 1.20 18.03 -1.41
C VAL A 170 0.21 17.78 -0.28
#